data_AF-A0A942HHV8-F1
#
_entry.id   AF-A0A942HHV8-F1
#
_cell.length_a   1.000
_cell.length_b   1.000
_cell.length_c   1.000
_cell.angle_alpha   90.00
_cell.angle_beta   90.00
_cell.angle_gamma   90.00
#
_symmetry.space_group_name_H-M   'P 1'
#
loop_
_entity.id
_entity.type
_entity.pdbx_description
1 polymer ?
#
loop_
_entity_poly.entity_id
_entity_poly.type
_entity_poly.pdbx_seq_one_letter_code
_entity_poly.pdbx_strand_id
1 'polypeptide(L)' 'MASLQRSPRDILLDTDADYRRLFEEHEKYEEQLQSILKSPYLNSEDLLEEVKLKKMKLHCKDEMERIALRIQRARAACG' A
#
# COMPACT_ATOMS: atom_id res chain seq x y z
N MET A 1 -7.28 -8.22 18.99
CA MET A 1 -7.12 -8.34 17.53
C MET A 1 -7.97 -7.25 16.92
N ALA A 2 -7.33 -6.25 16.28
CA ALA A 2 -7.99 -5.02 15.88
C ALA A 2 -9.08 -5.33 14.85
N SER A 3 -10.32 -5.11 15.27
CA SER A 3 -11.50 -5.05 14.42
C SER A 3 -11.27 -4.02 13.32
N LEU A 4 -10.86 -4.47 12.14
CA LEU A 4 -10.77 -3.62 10.95
C LEU A 4 -12.16 -3.04 10.71
N GLN A 5 -12.26 -1.71 10.83
CA GLN A 5 -13.31 -0.96 10.19
C GLN A 5 -13.29 -1.38 8.73
N ARG A 6 -14.25 -2.22 8.30
CA ARG A 6 -14.35 -2.69 6.91
C ARG A 6 -14.50 -1.49 6.01
N SER A 7 -13.37 -0.94 5.63
CA SER A 7 -13.29 0.20 4.74
C SER A 7 -13.60 -0.34 3.34
N PRO A 8 -14.02 0.49 2.39
CA PRO A 8 -14.13 0.06 0.99
C PRO A 8 -12.86 -0.64 0.48
N ARG A 9 -11.71 -0.33 1.09
CA ARG A 9 -10.41 -1.00 0.92
C ARG A 9 -10.40 -2.49 1.33
N ASP A 10 -11.11 -2.89 2.38
CA ASP A 10 -11.21 -4.31 2.81
C ASP A 10 -12.05 -5.15 1.85
N ILE A 11 -13.07 -4.55 1.24
CA ILE A 11 -13.88 -5.23 0.21
C ILE A 11 -13.02 -5.43 -1.03
N LEU A 12 -12.24 -4.41 -1.42
CA LEU A 12 -11.27 -4.46 -2.52
C LEU A 12 -10.18 -5.51 -2.29
N LEU A 13 -9.66 -5.65 -1.07
CA LEU A 13 -8.71 -6.70 -0.69
C LEU A 13 -9.24 -8.13 -0.94
N ASP A 14 -10.55 -8.31 -0.76
CA ASP A 14 -11.20 -9.61 -0.87
C ASP A 14 -11.63 -9.93 -2.32
N THR A 15 -12.04 -8.90 -3.07
CA THR A 15 -12.52 -9.07 -4.46
C THR A 15 -11.44 -8.97 -5.52
N ASP A 16 -10.34 -8.25 -5.27
CA ASP A 16 -9.37 -7.90 -6.30
C ASP A 16 -7.96 -8.40 -5.94
N ALA A 17 -7.50 -9.42 -6.68
CA ALA A 17 -6.21 -10.05 -6.45
C ALA A 17 -5.03 -9.09 -6.63
N ASP A 18 -5.18 -8.06 -7.46
CA ASP A 18 -4.14 -7.05 -7.68
C ASP A 18 -4.06 -6.09 -6.48
N TYR A 19 -5.21 -5.71 -5.90
CA TYR A 19 -5.24 -4.92 -4.66
C TYR A 19 -4.58 -5.67 -3.50
N ARG A 20 -4.82 -6.98 -3.38
CA ARG A 20 -4.18 -7.81 -2.36
C ARG A 20 -2.66 -7.86 -2.51
N ARG A 21 -2.15 -8.03 -3.73
CA ARG A 21 -0.70 -8.01 -4.00
C ARG A 21 -0.10 -6.65 -3.63
N LEU A 22 -0.74 -5.55 -4.02
CA LEU A 22 -0.29 -4.19 -3.68
C LEU A 22 -0.24 -3.95 -2.17
N PHE A 23 -1.20 -4.52 -1.43
CA PHE A 23 -1.22 -4.44 0.03
C PHE A 23 -0.09 -5.25 0.67
N GLU A 24 0.12 -6.49 0.22
CA GLU A 24 1.23 -7.33 0.68
C GLU A 24 2.60 -6.68 0.37
N GLU A 25 2.75 -6.05 -0.80
CA GLU A 25 3.93 -5.25 -1.13
C GLU A 25 4.06 -4.02 -0.23
N HIS A 26 2.98 -3.30 0.03
CA HIS A 26 2.99 -2.14 0.93
C HIS A 26 3.43 -2.52 2.35
N GLU A 27 2.93 -3.62 2.91
CA GLU A 27 3.38 -4.13 4.22
C GLU A 27 4.87 -4.49 4.19
N LYS A 28 5.34 -5.22 3.17
CA LYS A 28 6.76 -5.54 3.01
C LYS A 28 7.64 -4.29 2.93
N TYR A 29 7.20 -3.26 2.22
CA TYR A 29 7.95 -2.00 2.16
C TYR A 29 7.93 -1.25 3.49
N GLU A 30 6.82 -1.33 4.23
CA GLU A 30 6.72 -0.73 5.56
C GLU A 30 7.65 -1.43 6.58
N GLU A 31 7.72 -2.77 6.56
CA GLU A 31 8.65 -3.53 7.39
C GLU A 31 10.11 -3.20 7.09
N GLN A 32 10.48 -3.15 5.81
CA GLN A 32 11.83 -2.77 5.38
C GLN A 32 12.17 -1.34 5.80
N LEU A 33 11.23 -0.41 5.63
CA LEU A 33 11.40 0.99 6.04
C LEU A 33 11.59 1.08 7.57
N GLN A 34 10.80 0.34 8.34
CA GLN A 34 10.92 0.28 9.81
C GLN A 34 12.25 -0.32 10.25
N SER A 35 12.76 -1.34 9.55
CA SER A 35 14.08 -1.91 9.83
C SER A 35 15.19 -0.89 9.62
N ILE A 36 15.12 -0.12 8.53
CA ILE A 36 16.07 0.95 8.21
C ILE A 36 15.98 2.09 9.23
N LEU A 37 14.76 2.53 9.58
CA LEU A 37 14.54 3.59 10.57
C LEU A 37 14.93 3.18 11.99
N LYS A 38 14.84 1.89 12.33
CA LYS A 38 15.31 1.36 13.61
C LYS A 38 16.83 1.29 13.70
N SER A 39 17.53 1.27 12.56
CA SER A 39 18.98 1.29 12.56
C SER A 39 19.48 2.68 12.96
N PRO A 40 20.25 2.82 14.05
CA PRO A 40 20.75 4.12 14.51
C PRO A 40 21.84 4.70 13.60
N TYR A 41 22.41 3.89 12.69
CA TYR A 41 23.41 4.30 11.71
C TYR A 41 22.87 4.06 10.31
N LEU A 42 22.08 5.01 9.80
CA LEU A 42 21.68 5.03 8.39
C LEU A 42 22.89 5.42 7.53
N ASN A 43 23.38 4.47 6.73
CA ASN A 43 24.37 4.77 5.71
C ASN A 43 23.71 5.45 4.50
N SER A 44 24.53 6.00 3.59
CA SER A 44 24.01 6.59 2.33
C SER A 44 23.20 5.60 1.49
N GLU A 45 23.52 4.31 1.59
CA GLU A 45 22.76 3.23 0.95
C GLU A 45 21.37 3.06 1.59
N ASP A 46 21.29 3.06 2.92
CA ASP A 46 20.02 2.99 3.66
C ASP A 46 19.12 4.20 3.36
N LEU A 47 19.70 5.40 3.21
CA LEU A 47 18.95 6.61 2.86
C LEU A 47 18.34 6.52 1.45
N LEU A 48 19.09 5.95 0.49
CA LEU A 48 18.60 5.69 -0.86
C LEU A 48 17.48 4.65 -0.84
N GLU A 49 17.66 3.58 -0.08
CA GLU A 49 16.67 2.53 0.11
C GLU A 49 15.39 3.09 0.76
N GLU A 50 15.50 3.95 1.78
CA GLU A 50 14.38 4.63 2.42
C GLU A 50 13.58 5.48 1.41
N VAL A 51 14.27 6.27 0.58
CA VAL A 51 13.63 7.08 -0.47
C VAL A 51 12.96 6.18 -1.51
N LYS A 52 13.59 5.08 -1.88
CA LYS A 52 13.03 4.08 -2.81
C LYS A 52 11.77 3.46 -2.23
N LEU A 53 11.81 3.01 -0.98
CA LEU A 53 10.67 2.42 -0.26
C LEU A 53 9.53 3.42 -0.11
N LYS A 54 9.80 4.68 0.23
CA LYS A 54 8.79 5.75 0.24
C LYS A 54 8.12 5.94 -1.12
N LYS A 55 8.91 5.92 -2.21
CA LYS A 55 8.35 5.99 -3.58
C LYS A 55 7.51 4.76 -3.91
N MET A 56 7.97 3.56 -3.56
CA MET A 56 7.21 2.34 -3.81
C MET A 56 5.89 2.31 -3.03
N LYS A 57 5.91 2.72 -1.75
CA LYS A 57 4.68 2.87 -0.95
C LYS A 57 3.72 3.88 -1.56
N LEU A 58 4.23 5.01 -2.06
CA LEU A 58 3.40 6.00 -2.75
C LEU A 58 2.79 5.40 -4.02
N HIS A 59 3.58 4.68 -4.81
CA HIS A 59 3.09 4.01 -6.00
C HIS A 59 2.01 2.95 -5.69
N CYS A 60 2.23 2.09 -4.68
CA CYS A 60 1.22 1.13 -4.25
C CYS A 60 -0.07 1.83 -3.81
N LYS A 61 0.04 2.94 -3.09
CA LYS A 61 -1.12 3.74 -2.67
C LYS A 61 -1.86 4.34 -3.87
N ASP A 62 -1.15 4.89 -4.85
CA ASP A 62 -1.72 5.45 -6.07
C ASP A 62 -2.45 4.36 -6.90
N GLU A 63 -1.88 3.16 -6.99
CA GLU A 63 -2.50 2.02 -7.67
C GLU A 63 -3.74 1.53 -6.91
N MET A 64 -3.69 1.42 -5.58
CA MET A 64 -4.84 1.11 -4.74
C MET A 64 -5.97 2.15 -4.92
N GLU A 65 -5.63 3.43 -5.03
CA GLU A 65 -6.59 4.51 -5.27
C GLU A 65 -7.18 4.44 -6.68
N ARG A 66 -6.38 4.12 -7.70
CA ARG A 66 -6.88 3.85 -9.07
C ARG A 66 -7.91 2.75 -9.10
N ILE A 67 -7.65 1.62 -8.43
CA ILE A 67 -8.60 0.50 -8.36
C ILE A 67 -9.87 0.96 -7.63
N ALA A 68 -9.75 1.66 -6.51
CA ALA A 68 -10.90 2.19 -5.78
C ALA A 68 -11.77 3.14 -6.64
N LEU A 69 -11.13 4.06 -7.38
CA LEU A 69 -11.81 4.96 -8.31
C LEU A 69 -12.48 4.21 -9.46
N ARG A 70 -11.84 3.17 -10.00
CA ARG A 70 -12.42 2.33 -11.06
C ARG A 70 -13.69 1.64 -10.57
N ILE A 71 -13.66 1.05 -9.37
CA ILE A 71 -14.85 0.42 -8.79
C ILE A 71 -15.94 1.44 -8.50
N GLN A 72 -15.60 2.59 -7.92
CA GLN A 72 -16.58 3.65 -7.65
C GLN A 72 -17.25 4.13 -8.94
N ARG A 73 -16.48 4.32 -10.02
CA ARG A 73 -17.02 4.67 -11.34
C ARG A 73 -17.89 3.55 -11.92
N ALA A 74 -17.47 2.29 -11.82
CA ALA A 74 -18.25 1.15 -12.29
C ALA A 74 -19.59 1.02 -11.54
N ARG A 75 -19.59 1.27 -10.21
CA ARG A 75 -20.81 1.30 -9.40
C ARG A 75 -21.71 2.50 -9.74
N ALA A 76 -21.13 3.66 -10.03
CA ALA A 76 -21.88 4.86 -10.42
C ALA A 76 -22.46 4.78 -11.85
N ALA A 77 -21.84 4.04 -12.76
CA ALA A 77 -22.31 3.86 -14.13
C ALA A 77 -23.45 2.82 -14.28
N CYS A 78 -23.76 2.08 -13.21
CA CYS A 78 -24.78 1.02 -13.20
C CYS A 78 -26.09 1.44 -12.49
N GLY A 79 -26.29 2.73 -12.24
CA GLY A 79 -27.54 3.30 -11.70
C GLY A 79 -28.09 4.36 -12.62
#